data_AF-A0A0V0YM66-F1
#
_entry.id   AF-A0A0V0YM66-F1
#
_cell.length_a   1.000
_cell.length_b   1.000
_cell.length_c   1.000
_cell.angle_alpha   90.00
_cell.angle_beta   90.00
_cell.angle_gamma   90.00
#
_symmetry.space_group_name_H-M   'P 1'
#
loop_
_entity.id
_entity.type
_entity.pdbx_description
1 polymer ?
#
loop_
_entity_poly.entity_id
_entity_poly.type
_entity_poly.pdbx_seq_one_letter_code
_entity_poly.pdbx_strand_id
1 'polypeptide(L)'
;MLASLFLLVALFQVLPSACLYRSIDYYTNSLQNSLFALPNGIGRFEKPLYNDRNPCEAVAVIGAWQLQWLEESNIQTLQRRNVEEVLRDAIVDALQSSFKPSEFGKCEVILQLFIERNVNRM
;
A
#
# COMPACT_ATOMS: atom_id res chain seq x y z
N MET A 1 1.50 -41.78 21.34
CA MET A 1 1.90 -41.19 20.04
C MET A 1 0.91 -40.12 19.53
N LEU A 2 0.15 -39.45 20.39
CA LEU A 2 -0.83 -38.41 19.99
C LEU A 2 -0.50 -37.00 20.52
N ALA A 3 0.37 -36.88 21.52
CA ALA A 3 0.72 -35.59 22.12
C ALA A 3 1.68 -34.74 21.25
N SER A 4 2.46 -35.38 20.38
CA SER A 4 3.46 -34.70 19.53
C SER A 4 2.86 -34.05 18.28
N LEU A 5 1.65 -34.47 17.86
CA LEU A 5 0.95 -33.88 16.71
C LEU A 5 0.19 -32.60 17.07
N PHE A 6 -0.27 -32.44 18.31
CA PHE A 6 -0.94 -31.22 18.78
C PHE A 6 0.02 -30.04 18.99
N LEU A 7 1.28 -30.32 19.34
CA LEU A 7 2.31 -29.27 19.52
C LEU A 7 2.77 -28.66 18.18
N LEU A 8 2.73 -29.42 17.09
CA LEU A 8 3.06 -28.91 15.75
C LEU A 8 1.96 -28.02 15.16
N VAL A 9 0.68 -28.32 15.44
CA VAL A 9 -0.43 -27.47 14.99
C VAL A 9 -0.46 -26.14 15.77
N ALA A 10 -0.10 -26.16 17.05
CA ALA A 10 -0.02 -24.93 17.87
C ALA A 10 1.15 -24.02 17.48
N LEU A 11 2.27 -24.57 17.02
CA LEU A 11 3.42 -23.79 16.54
C LEU A 11 3.20 -23.16 15.16
N PHE A 12 2.32 -23.73 14.32
CA PHE A 12 1.94 -23.13 13.02
C PHE A 12 0.86 -22.03 13.13
N GLN A 13 0.29 -21.81 14.32
CA GLN A 13 -0.64 -20.70 14.58
C GLN A 13 0.09 -19.43 15.06
N VAL A 14 1.41 -19.52 15.26
CA VAL A 14 2.26 -18.41 15.71
C VAL A 14 3.22 -18.08 14.56
N LEU A 15 2.84 -17.09 13.75
CA LEU A 15 3.55 -16.44 12.63
C LEU A 15 3.18 -16.99 11.22
N PRO A 16 2.46 -16.19 10.40
CA PRO A 16 2.65 -14.76 10.26
C PRO A 16 1.37 -13.94 10.58
N SER A 17 1.02 -13.82 11.86
CA SER A 17 0.13 -12.74 12.31
C SER A 17 0.77 -11.33 12.22
N ALA A 18 1.98 -11.25 11.66
CA ALA A 18 2.64 -10.01 11.26
C ALA A 18 2.16 -9.48 9.90
N CYS A 19 1.26 -10.18 9.18
CA CYS A 19 0.39 -9.55 8.18
C CYS A 19 -0.80 -8.89 8.91
N LEU A 20 -0.49 -7.95 9.79
CA LEU A 20 -1.50 -7.12 10.45
C LEU A 20 -2.05 -6.19 9.39
N TYR A 21 -3.20 -6.55 8.82
CA TYR A 21 -3.94 -5.70 7.90
C TYR A 21 -4.03 -4.29 8.50
N ARG A 22 -3.38 -3.32 7.86
CA ARG A 22 -3.30 -1.98 8.42
C ARG A 22 -4.69 -1.33 8.33
N SER A 23 -5.08 -0.60 9.37
CA SER A 23 -6.37 0.09 9.40
C SER A 23 -6.42 1.20 8.34
N ILE A 24 -7.63 1.64 8.00
CA ILE A 24 -7.84 2.82 7.14
C ILE A 24 -7.12 4.03 7.76
N ASP A 25 -7.24 4.23 9.08
CA ASP A 25 -6.60 5.34 9.80
C ASP A 25 -5.07 5.37 9.62
N TYR A 26 -4.43 4.20 9.56
CA TYR A 26 -3.00 4.13 9.29
C TYR A 26 -2.67 4.74 7.92
N TYR A 27 -3.43 4.43 6.88
CA TYR A 27 -3.17 4.97 5.54
C TYR A 27 -3.56 6.44 5.42
N THR A 28 -4.72 6.82 5.96
CA THR A 28 -5.15 8.22 5.96
C THR A 28 -4.12 9.12 6.64
N ASN A 29 -3.44 8.66 7.69
CA ASN A 29 -2.40 9.47 8.33
C ASN A 29 -1.01 9.25 7.71
N SER A 30 -0.54 8.01 7.66
CA SER A 30 0.84 7.70 7.28
C SER A 30 1.10 7.88 5.79
N LEU A 31 0.20 7.38 4.92
CA LEU A 31 0.36 7.51 3.48
C LEU A 31 0.15 8.96 3.06
N GLN A 32 -0.90 9.64 3.56
CA GLN A 32 -1.09 11.05 3.29
C GLN A 32 0.14 11.88 3.69
N ASN A 33 0.62 11.76 4.94
CA ASN A 33 1.80 12.50 5.38
C ASN A 33 3.03 12.20 4.51
N SER A 34 3.23 10.94 4.15
CA SER A 34 4.35 10.50 3.30
C SER A 34 4.28 11.08 1.89
N LEU A 35 3.11 11.05 1.24
CA LEU A 35 2.93 11.59 -0.11
C LEU A 35 3.00 13.13 -0.15
N PHE A 36 2.62 13.79 0.94
CA PHE A 36 2.70 15.25 1.08
C PHE A 36 4.12 15.72 1.44
N ALA A 37 4.92 14.89 2.12
CA ALA A 37 6.32 15.17 2.41
C ALA A 37 7.24 15.17 1.18
N LEU A 38 6.76 14.65 0.04
CA LEU A 38 7.46 14.75 -1.23
C LEU A 38 7.25 16.17 -1.81
N PRO A 39 8.28 17.04 -1.83
CA PRO A 39 8.11 18.47 -2.15
C PRO A 39 7.66 18.66 -3.59
N ASN A 40 8.16 17.82 -4.49
CA ASN A 40 7.72 17.85 -5.87
C ASN A 40 6.33 17.23 -6.03
N GLY A 41 5.86 16.37 -5.11
CA GLY A 41 4.65 15.49 -5.17
C GLY A 41 4.97 14.03 -5.53
N ILE A 42 4.10 13.31 -6.24
CA ILE A 42 4.28 11.89 -6.63
C ILE A 42 4.50 11.70 -8.15
N GLY A 43 5.04 10.57 -8.58
CA GLY A 43 5.17 10.21 -9.99
C GLY A 43 3.84 10.27 -10.75
N ARG A 44 3.86 10.82 -11.97
CA ARG A 44 2.64 10.97 -12.78
C ARG A 44 2.15 9.61 -13.27
N PHE A 45 0.84 9.44 -13.28
CA PHE A 45 0.18 8.25 -13.83
C PHE A 45 -1.14 8.63 -14.52
N GLU A 46 -1.60 7.78 -15.45
CA GLU A 46 -2.78 8.04 -16.28
C GLU A 46 -4.02 7.28 -15.81
N LYS A 47 -5.20 7.74 -16.25
CA LYS A 47 -6.50 7.13 -15.91
C LYS A 47 -6.62 5.63 -16.19
N PRO A 48 -6.08 5.09 -17.31
CA PRO A 48 -6.15 3.66 -17.58
C PRO A 48 -5.50 2.78 -16.50
N LEU A 49 -4.57 3.32 -15.69
CA LEU A 49 -3.93 2.55 -14.61
C LEU A 49 -4.89 2.24 -13.44
N TYR A 50 -6.04 2.93 -13.35
CA TYR A 50 -7.00 2.72 -12.26
C TYR A 50 -8.46 2.51 -12.68
N ASN A 51 -8.87 2.93 -13.88
CA ASN A 51 -10.28 2.79 -14.30
C ASN A 51 -10.69 1.36 -14.67
N ASP A 52 -9.77 0.55 -15.19
CA ASP A 52 -10.07 -0.79 -15.71
C ASP A 52 -9.80 -1.91 -14.68
N ARG A 53 -9.64 -1.53 -13.41
CA ARG A 53 -9.21 -2.41 -12.31
C ARG A 53 -10.14 -2.27 -11.12
N ASN A 54 -10.20 -3.31 -10.28
CA ASN A 54 -10.78 -3.11 -8.96
C ASN A 54 -9.88 -2.15 -8.13
N PRO A 55 -10.42 -1.46 -7.11
CA PRO A 55 -9.67 -0.44 -6.38
C PRO A 55 -8.36 -0.95 -5.77
N CYS A 56 -8.33 -2.18 -5.27
CA CYS A 56 -7.12 -2.75 -4.67
C CYS A 56 -6.04 -3.09 -5.71
N GLU A 57 -6.42 -3.62 -6.87
CA GLU A 57 -5.50 -3.82 -7.99
C GLU A 57 -4.93 -2.48 -8.48
N ALA A 58 -5.77 -1.45 -8.59
CA ALA A 58 -5.33 -0.11 -8.97
C ALA A 58 -4.30 0.45 -7.97
N VAL A 59 -4.56 0.32 -6.66
CA VAL A 59 -3.61 0.73 -5.61
C VAL A 59 -2.29 -0.02 -5.72
N ALA A 60 -2.31 -1.34 -5.93
CA ALA A 60 -1.09 -2.12 -6.05
C ALA A 60 -0.24 -1.68 -7.27
N VAL A 61 -0.88 -1.45 -8.41
CA VAL A 61 -0.23 -1.01 -9.65
C VAL A 61 0.34 0.41 -9.48
N ILE A 62 -0.46 1.35 -9.00
CA ILE A 62 -0.01 2.73 -8.79
C ILE A 62 1.09 2.78 -7.73
N GLY A 63 0.95 2.04 -6.62
CA GLY A 63 1.96 1.97 -5.57
C GLY A 63 3.31 1.47 -6.10
N ALA A 64 3.31 0.41 -6.91
CA ALA A 64 4.53 -0.10 -7.54
C ALA A 64 5.16 0.93 -8.50
N TRP A 65 4.32 1.62 -9.29
CA TRP A 65 4.76 2.72 -10.14
C TRP A 65 5.39 3.86 -9.32
N GLN A 66 4.82 4.20 -8.16
CA GLN A 66 5.38 5.21 -7.27
C GLN A 66 6.72 4.81 -6.65
N LEU A 67 6.89 3.53 -6.28
CA LEU A 67 8.18 3.03 -5.81
C LEU A 67 9.25 3.14 -6.90
N GLN A 68 8.94 2.70 -8.12
CA GLN A 68 9.86 2.81 -9.24
C GLN A 68 10.22 4.28 -9.53
N TRP A 69 9.22 5.15 -9.59
CA TRP A 69 9.45 6.58 -9.77
C TRP A 69 10.33 7.16 -8.66
N LEU A 70 10.12 6.76 -7.40
CA LEU A 70 10.92 7.23 -6.27
C LEU A 70 12.37 6.75 -6.36
N GLU A 71 12.59 5.50 -6.78
CA GLU A 71 13.90 4.92 -7.05
C GLU A 71 14.65 5.69 -8.14
N GLU A 72 13.99 5.99 -9.25
CA GLU A 72 14.54 6.77 -10.38
C GLU A 72 14.69 8.27 -10.06
N SER A 73 13.97 8.76 -9.05
CA SER A 73 14.04 10.15 -8.63
C SER A 73 15.29 10.44 -7.78
N ASN A 74 15.92 11.58 -8.01
CA ASN A 74 16.99 12.12 -7.14
C ASN A 74 16.43 12.73 -5.83
N ILE A 75 15.25 12.31 -5.38
CA ILE A 75 14.65 12.82 -4.14
C ILE A 75 15.41 12.22 -2.96
N GLN A 76 16.15 13.08 -2.25
CA GLN A 76 16.82 12.76 -0.99
C GLN A 76 16.12 13.52 0.14
N THR A 77 15.00 12.98 0.62
CA THR A 77 14.36 13.49 1.85
C THR A 77 14.75 12.58 3.02
N LEU A 78 14.84 13.16 4.23
CA LEU A 78 15.00 12.38 5.47
C LEU A 78 13.90 11.34 5.67
N GLN A 79 12.76 11.51 4.97
CA GLN A 79 11.59 10.66 5.06
C GLN A 79 11.49 9.62 3.93
N ARG A 80 12.44 9.56 2.99
CA ARG A 80 12.38 8.65 1.84
C ARG A 80 12.12 7.20 2.25
N ARG A 81 12.85 6.71 3.27
CA ARG A 81 12.65 5.35 3.81
C ARG A 81 11.22 5.14 4.30
N ASN A 82 10.63 6.12 4.99
CA ASN A 82 9.27 6.04 5.50
C ASN A 82 8.26 6.03 4.33
N VAL A 83 8.50 6.84 3.29
CA VAL A 83 7.67 6.83 2.08
C VAL A 83 7.72 5.46 1.40
N GLU A 84 8.92 4.90 1.22
CA GLU A 84 9.10 3.57 0.63
C GLU A 84 8.41 2.48 1.45
N GLU A 85 8.53 2.51 2.78
CA GLU A 85 7.88 1.56 3.68
C GLU A 85 6.36 1.63 3.57
N VAL A 86 5.78 2.84 3.65
CA VAL A 86 4.33 3.02 3.59
C VAL A 86 3.77 2.64 2.21
N LEU A 87 4.52 2.91 1.13
CA LEU A 87 4.16 2.45 -0.22
C LEU A 87 4.18 0.92 -0.32
N ARG A 88 5.21 0.26 0.24
CA ARG A 88 5.30 -1.21 0.27
C ARG A 88 4.15 -1.82 1.08
N ASP A 89 3.85 -1.27 2.25
CA ASP A 89 2.71 -1.70 3.08
C ASP A 89 1.39 -1.55 2.31
N ALA A 90 1.18 -0.43 1.60
CA ALA A 90 -0.03 -0.22 0.79
C ALA A 90 -0.16 -1.23 -0.36
N ILE A 91 0.93 -1.55 -1.05
CA ILE A 91 0.94 -2.53 -2.14
C ILE A 91 0.63 -3.93 -1.61
N VAL A 92 1.30 -4.36 -0.53
CA VAL A 92 1.12 -5.69 0.04
C VAL A 92 -0.32 -5.88 0.53
N ASP A 93 -0.86 -4.91 1.29
CA ASP A 93 -2.24 -4.96 1.76
C ASP A 93 -3.25 -4.98 0.60
N ALA A 94 -3.02 -4.17 -0.43
CA ALA A 94 -3.91 -4.12 -1.59
C ALA A 94 -3.88 -5.42 -2.40
N LEU A 95 -2.70 -6.03 -2.59
CA LEU A 95 -2.60 -7.35 -3.24
C LEU A 95 -3.33 -8.43 -2.45
N GLN A 96 -3.19 -8.44 -1.11
CA GLN A 96 -3.89 -9.38 -0.23
C GLN A 96 -5.41 -9.17 -0.18
N SER A 97 -5.88 -7.97 -0.51
CA SER A 97 -7.30 -7.60 -0.54
C SER A 97 -7.94 -7.62 -1.93
N SER A 98 -7.16 -7.79 -3.00
CA SER A 98 -7.64 -7.76 -4.39
C SER A 98 -8.79 -8.72 -4.70
N PHE A 99 -8.86 -9.85 -3.99
CA PHE A 99 -9.90 -10.87 -4.14
C PHE A 99 -11.02 -10.78 -3.07
N LYS A 100 -11.03 -9.73 -2.24
CA LYS A 100 -11.96 -9.56 -1.12
C LYS A 100 -12.80 -8.28 -1.30
N PRO A 101 -14.01 -8.37 -1.87
CA PRO A 101 -14.86 -7.20 -2.09
C PRO A 101 -15.17 -6.38 -0.83
N SER A 102 -15.21 -7.03 0.35
CA SER A 102 -15.39 -6.33 1.64
C SER A 102 -14.30 -5.32 1.97
N GLU A 103 -13.13 -5.45 1.33
CA GLU A 103 -11.96 -4.61 1.56
C GLU A 103 -11.81 -3.48 0.54
N PHE A 104 -12.66 -3.45 -0.50
CA PHE A 104 -12.54 -2.48 -1.58
C PHE A 104 -12.68 -1.05 -1.10
N GLY A 105 -13.55 -0.77 -0.13
CA GLY A 105 -13.70 0.56 0.45
C GLY A 105 -12.40 1.12 1.05
N LYS A 106 -11.55 0.27 1.65
CA LYS A 106 -10.22 0.70 2.12
C LYS A 106 -9.32 1.08 0.95
N CYS A 107 -9.29 0.26 -0.09
CA CYS A 107 -8.49 0.53 -1.28
C CYS A 107 -8.97 1.76 -2.05
N GLU A 108 -10.27 2.05 -2.07
CA GLU A 108 -10.84 3.26 -2.67
C GLU A 108 -10.31 4.52 -1.98
N VAL A 109 -10.25 4.54 -0.66
CA VAL A 109 -9.67 5.67 0.11
C VAL A 109 -8.19 5.86 -0.24
N ILE A 110 -7.42 4.77 -0.29
CA ILE A 110 -5.99 4.83 -0.67
C ILE A 110 -5.82 5.33 -2.11
N LEU A 111 -6.63 4.83 -3.04
CA LEU A 111 -6.61 5.22 -4.43
C LEU A 111 -6.92 6.71 -4.60
N GLN A 112 -7.89 7.22 -3.85
CA GLN A 112 -8.25 8.64 -3.87
C GLN A 112 -7.06 9.52 -3.44
N LEU A 113 -6.31 9.14 -2.41
CA LEU A 113 -5.09 9.87 -1.99
C LEU A 113 -4.05 9.97 -3.12
N PHE A 114 -3.85 8.88 -3.86
CA PHE A 114 -2.97 8.89 -5.03
C PHE A 114 -3.49 9.81 -6.14
N ILE A 115 -4.77 9.73 -6.48
CA ILE A 115 -5.39 10.53 -7.55
C ILE A 115 -5.32 12.02 -7.21
N GLU A 116 -5.68 12.41 -6.00
CA GLU A 116 -5.63 13.80 -5.54
C GLU A 116 -4.20 14.36 -5.63
N ARG A 117 -3.21 13.58 -5.21
CA ARG A 117 -1.81 14.01 -5.27
C ARG A 117 -1.27 14.08 -6.71
N ASN A 118 -1.78 13.25 -7.61
CA ASN A 118 -1.44 13.27 -9.04
C ASN A 118 -2.03 14.51 -9.75
N VAL A 119 -3.29 14.87 -9.46
CA VAL A 119 -3.96 16.04 -10.05
C VAL A 119 -3.33 17.35 -9.59
N ASN A 120 -2.95 17.47 -8.32
CA ASN A 120 -2.31 18.67 -7.76
C ASN A 120 -0.91 18.99 -8.34
N ARG A 121 -0.44 18.23 -9.34
CA ARG A 121 0.81 18.46 -10.10
C ARG A 121 0.57 18.90 -11.56
N MET A 122 -0.68 18.99 -12.00
CA MET A 122 -1.06 19.51 -13.32
C MET A 122 -1.33 21.01 -13.21
#